data_AF-A0A1A8N262-F1
#
_entry.id   AF-A0A1A8N262-F1
#
_cell.length_a   1.000
_cell.length_b   1.000
_cell.length_c   1.000
_cell.angle_alpha   90.00
_cell.angle_beta   90.00
_cell.angle_gamma   90.00
#
_symmetry.space_group_name_H-M   'P 1'
#
loop_
_entity.id
_entity.type
_entity.pdbx_description
1 polymer ?
#
loop_
_entity_poly.entity_id
_entity_poly.type
_entity_poly.pdbx_seq_one_letter_code
_entity_poly.pdbx_strand_id
1 'polypeptide(L)' 'MVVVRCSVPACTFATDDVSEALAVALLANNGLAHQSPVRAPGLPGPALDRPRVDVGMSIEEWTGFTRR' A
#
# COMPACT_ATOMS: atom_id res chain seq x y z
N MET A 1 -2.38 25.77 -22.37
CA MET A 1 -2.57 24.81 -21.26
C MET A 1 -3.53 23.74 -21.77
N VAL A 2 -3.43 22.50 -21.26
CA VAL A 2 -4.15 21.32 -21.78
C VAL A 2 -4.73 20.48 -20.65
N VAL A 3 -5.95 19.99 -20.87
CA VAL A 3 -6.67 19.07 -19.98
C VAL A 3 -6.83 17.72 -20.68
N VAL A 4 -6.25 16.67 -20.11
CA VAL A 4 -6.29 15.31 -20.66
C VAL A 4 -7.00 14.38 -19.70
N ARG A 5 -7.97 13.62 -20.21
CA ARG A 5 -8.71 12.60 -19.46
C ARG A 5 -8.04 11.24 -19.62
N CYS A 6 -8.04 10.45 -18.55
CA CYS A 6 -7.62 9.06 -18.62
C CYS A 6 -8.55 8.28 -19.57
N SER A 7 -7.97 7.43 -20.43
CA SER A 7 -8.72 6.60 -21.37
C SER A 7 -9.18 5.27 -20.79
N VAL A 8 -8.79 4.94 -19.55
CA VAL A 8 -9.16 3.68 -18.90
C VAL A 8 -10.64 3.72 -18.49
N PRO A 9 -11.46 2.73 -18.88
CA PRO A 9 -12.86 2.66 -18.47
C PRO A 9 -13.00 2.68 -16.94
N ALA A 10 -14.00 3.42 -16.44
CA ALA A 10 -14.28 3.65 -15.01
C ALA A 10 -13.22 4.46 -14.24
N CYS A 11 -12.13 4.91 -14.88
CA CYS A 11 -11.23 5.90 -14.28
C CYS A 11 -11.73 7.31 -14.59
N THR A 12 -11.94 8.13 -13.55
CA THR A 12 -12.40 9.52 -13.70
C THR A 12 -11.25 10.53 -13.64
N PHE A 13 -9.99 10.07 -13.62
CA PHE A 13 -8.83 10.95 -13.57
C PHE A 13 -8.76 11.86 -14.80
N ALA A 14 -8.53 13.14 -14.56
CA ALA A 14 -8.23 14.14 -15.57
C ALA A 14 -7.16 15.08 -15.02
N THR A 15 -6.26 15.57 -15.87
CA THR A 15 -5.32 16.61 -15.47
C THR A 15 -6.05 17.95 -15.30
N ASP A 16 -5.51 18.83 -14.45
CA ASP A 16 -5.91 20.24 -14.46
C ASP A 16 -5.40 20.95 -15.72
N ASP A 17 -5.73 22.23 -15.88
CA ASP A 17 -5.25 23.06 -16.98
C ASP A 17 -3.75 23.38 -16.79
N VAL A 18 -2.90 22.47 -17.27
CA VAL A 18 -1.45 22.50 -17.06
C VAL A 18 -0.67 22.58 -18.37
N SER A 19 0.65 22.72 -18.29
CA SER A 19 1.52 22.61 -19.47
C SER A 19 1.49 21.18 -20.03
N GLU A 20 1.74 21.04 -21.33
CA GLU A 20 1.70 19.74 -22.01
C GLU A 20 2.68 18.74 -21.37
N ALA A 21 3.91 19.16 -21.09
CA ALA A 21 4.90 18.31 -20.43
C ALA A 21 4.43 17.81 -19.05
N LEU A 22 3.74 18.65 -18.29
CA LEU A 22 3.20 18.26 -16.99
C LEU A 22 1.99 17.33 -17.13
N ALA A 23 1.10 17.58 -18.09
CA ALA A 23 -0.01 16.69 -18.38
C ALA A 23 0.47 15.28 -18.73
N VAL A 24 1.51 15.16 -19.57
CA VAL A 24 2.13 13.88 -19.94
C VAL A 24 2.72 13.17 -18.71
N ALA A 25 3.47 13.89 -17.86
CA ALA A 25 4.06 13.31 -16.65
C ALA A 25 3.00 12.81 -15.67
N LEU A 26 1.92 13.58 -15.46
CA LEU A 26 0.81 13.20 -14.59
C LEU A 26 0.06 11.97 -15.13
N LEU A 27 -0.20 11.92 -16.43
CA LEU A 27 -0.90 10.81 -17.07
C LEU A 27 -0.04 9.52 -17.03
N ALA A 28 1.27 9.63 -17.25
CA ALA A 28 2.21 8.51 -17.14
C ALA A 28 2.25 7.93 -15.72
N ASN A 29 2.28 8.79 -14.70
CA ASN A 29 2.24 8.36 -13.31
C ASN A 29 0.89 7.70 -12.96
N ASN A 30 -0.23 8.27 -13.40
CA ASN A 30 -1.55 7.65 -13.22
C ASN A 30 -1.62 6.25 -13.87
N GLY A 31 -0.94 6.05 -15.01
CA GLY A 31 -0.80 4.75 -15.66
C GLY A 31 -0.26 3.64 -14.75
N LEU A 32 0.65 3.96 -13.82
CA LEU A 32 1.20 2.98 -12.88
C LEU A 32 0.15 2.45 -11.90
N ALA A 33 -0.85 3.27 -11.53
CA ALA A 33 -1.96 2.83 -10.67
C ALA A 33 -2.85 1.79 -11.36
N HIS A 34 -2.93 1.80 -12.69
CA HIS A 34 -3.65 0.78 -13.47
C HIS A 34 -2.85 -0.52 -13.62
N GLN A 35 -1.52 -0.45 -13.56
CA GLN A 35 -0.64 -1.61 -13.68
C GLN A 35 -0.44 -2.33 -12.35
N SER A 36 -0.63 -1.64 -11.22
CA SER A 36 -0.58 -2.25 -9.91
C SER A 36 -1.86 -3.06 -9.70
N PRO A 37 -1.80 -4.40 -9.61
CA PRO A 37 -2.95 -5.18 -9.20
C PRO A 37 -3.30 -4.72 -7.78
N VAL A 38 -4.46 -4.06 -7.64
CA VAL A 38 -5.02 -3.77 -6.32
C VAL A 38 -5.04 -5.08 -5.57
N ARG A 39 -4.19 -5.20 -4.54
CA ARG A 39 -4.20 -6.36 -3.66
C ARG A 39 -5.58 -6.35 -3.02
N ALA A 40 -6.47 -7.25 -3.49
CA ALA A 40 -7.81 -7.34 -2.96
C ALA A 40 -7.72 -7.42 -1.43
N PRO A 41 -8.46 -6.60 -0.67
CA PRO A 41 -8.52 -6.74 0.77
C PRO A 41 -9.30 -8.03 1.05
N GLY A 42 -8.62 -9.17 1.10
CA GLY A 42 -9.38 -10.42 1.07
C GLY A 42 -8.64 -11.74 1.12
N LEU A 43 -7.34 -11.80 1.45
CA LEU A 43 -6.75 -13.06 1.89
C LEU A 43 -5.79 -12.77 3.04
N PRO A 44 -5.96 -13.42 4.21
CA PRO A 44 -4.92 -13.47 5.22
C PRO A 44 -3.62 -13.89 4.53
N GLY A 45 -2.56 -13.12 4.73
CA GLY A 45 -1.22 -13.55 4.31
C GLY A 45 -0.92 -14.93 4.90
N PRO A 46 -0.04 -15.72 4.27
CA PRO A 46 0.37 -17.01 4.82
C PRO A 46 0.77 -16.82 6.29
N ALA A 47 0.27 -17.68 7.16
CA ALA A 47 0.59 -17.64 8.58
C ALA A 47 2.10 -17.84 8.72
N LEU A 48 2.84 -16.75 8.89
CA LEU A 48 4.26 -16.82 9.18
C LEU A 48 4.39 -17.29 10.62
N ASP A 49 5.18 -18.34 10.84
CA ASP A 49 5.63 -18.70 12.16
C ASP A 49 6.36 -17.50 12.74
N ARG A 50 5.74 -16.86 13.74
CA ARG A 50 6.37 -15.75 14.44
C ARG A 50 7.62 -16.31 15.12
N PRO A 51 8.77 -15.63 15.02
CA PRO A 51 9.96 -16.04 15.74
C PRO A 51 9.62 -16.11 17.23
N ARG A 52 9.68 -17.32 17.78
CA ARG A 52 9.58 -17.54 19.23
C ARG A 52 10.91 -17.12 19.82
N VAL A 53 10.90 -16.06 20.61
CA VAL A 53 12.05 -15.73 21.45
C VAL A 53 11.99 -16.67 22.65
N ASP A 54 12.88 -17.65 22.69
CA ASP A 54 13.04 -18.50 23.86
C ASP A 54 13.84 -17.72 24.90
N VAL A 55 13.14 -16.97 25.76
CA VAL A 55 13.77 -16.05 26.72
C VAL A 55 14.46 -16.83 27.87
N GLY A 56 14.39 -18.17 27.89
CA GLY A 56 14.96 -18.99 28.95
C GLY A 56 14.35 -18.70 30.33
N MET A 57 13.18 -18.07 30.36
CA MET A 57 12.50 -17.57 31.53
C MET A 57 11.13 -18.23 31.61
N SER A 58 10.75 -18.69 32.81
CA SER A 58 9.45 -19.31 33.01
C SER A 58 8.31 -18.28 32.97
N ILE A 59 7.08 -18.73 32.71
CA ILE A 59 5.90 -17.84 32.68
C ILE A 59 5.67 -17.15 34.04
N GLU A 60 6.04 -17.83 35.13
CA GLU A 60 5.98 -17.31 36.50
C GLU A 60 6.95 -16.15 36.70
N GLU A 61 8.19 -16.28 36.22
CA GLU A 61 9.22 -15.23 36.29
C GLU A 61 8.80 -13.99 35.49
N TRP A 62 8.26 -14.18 34.29
CA TRP A 62 7.75 -13.09 33.46
C TRP A 62 6.57 -12.35 34.11
N THR A 63 5.66 -13.08 34.75
CA THR A 63 4.51 -12.51 35.46
C THR A 63 4.95 -11.72 36.69
N GLY A 64 6.02 -12.16 37.36
CA GLY A 64 6.65 -11.44 38.46
C GLY A 64 7.29 -10.11 38.02
N PHE A 65 7.94 -10.09 36.86
CA PHE A 65 8.56 -8.88 36.30
C PHE A 65 7.52 -7.83 35.89
N THR A 66 6.48 -8.23 35.17
CA THR A 66 5.44 -7.32 34.65
C THR A 66 4.50 -6.74 35.71
N ARG A 67 4.44 -7.34 36.90
CA ARG A 67 3.62 -6.85 38.03
C ARG A 67 4.33 -5.86 38.95
N ARG A 68 5.62 -5.59 38.75
CA ARG A 68 6.36 -4.51 39.42
C ARG A 68 6.28 -3.23 38.60
#